data_AF-A0A9W3D1U7-F1
#
_entry.id   AF-A0A9W3D1U7-F1
#
_cell.length_a   1.000
_cell.length_b   1.000
_cell.length_c   1.000
_cell.angle_alpha   90.00
_cell.angle_beta   90.00
_cell.angle_gamma   90.00
#
_symmetry.space_group_name_H-M   'P 1'
#
loop_
_entity.id
_entity.type
_entity.pdbx_description
1 polymer ?
#
loop_
_entity_poly.entity_id
_entity_poly.type
_entity_poly.pdbx_seq_one_letter_code
_entity_poly.pdbx_strand_id
1 'polypeptide(L)'
;MSFVTWGMGIGAALEVHVTCFINSLCHIWGTRTWKTNDTSRNVWWLSVFSFGESWHNNHHAFESSARQGLEWWQIDISWYIIRFLEIIGLAYDVKLPTESQRRRMAMKTTQTGI
;
A
#
# COMPACT_ATOMS: atom_id res chain seq x y z
N MET A 1 2.73 35.03 6.71
CA MET A 1 1.87 34.59 5.60
C MET A 1 2.56 33.63 4.64
N SER A 2 3.86 33.75 4.34
CA SER A 2 4.57 32.85 3.42
C SER A 2 4.62 31.38 3.85
N PHE A 3 4.89 31.08 5.13
CA PHE A 3 4.94 29.69 5.63
C PHE A 3 3.58 28.97 5.52
N VAL A 4 2.49 29.66 5.81
CA VAL A 4 1.14 29.09 5.75
C VAL A 4 0.74 28.80 4.30
N THR A 5 1.01 29.70 3.36
CA THR A 5 0.64 29.49 1.96
C THR A 5 1.57 28.50 1.25
N TRP A 6 2.89 28.66 1.41
CA TRP A 6 3.88 27.86 0.68
C TRP A 6 4.21 26.54 1.37
N GLY A 7 4.32 26.53 2.70
CA GLY A 7 4.61 25.32 3.46
C GLY A 7 3.38 24.45 3.64
N MET A 8 2.33 25.00 4.25
CA MET A 8 1.12 24.21 4.56
C MET A 8 0.18 24.08 3.35
N GLY A 9 -0.15 25.19 2.68
CA GLY A 9 -1.14 25.19 1.59
C GLY A 9 -0.70 24.38 0.37
N ILE A 10 0.45 24.74 -0.22
CA ILE A 10 0.98 24.04 -1.39
C ILE A 10 1.41 22.61 -1.05
N GLY A 11 2.02 22.39 0.13
CA GLY A 11 2.38 21.06 0.59
C GLY A 11 1.17 20.11 0.65
N ALA A 12 0.10 20.53 1.34
CA ALA A 12 -1.12 19.73 1.44
C ALA A 12 -1.79 19.50 0.08
N ALA A 13 -1.80 20.52 -0.79
CA ALA A 13 -2.32 20.37 -2.15
C ALA A 13 -1.54 19.31 -2.94
N LEU A 14 -0.20 19.37 -2.92
CA LEU A 14 0.65 18.39 -3.59
C LEU A 14 0.43 16.98 -3.04
N GLU A 15 0.35 16.83 -1.73
CA GLU A 15 0.09 15.53 -1.07
C GLU A 15 -1.22 14.91 -1.55
N VAL A 16 -2.32 15.67 -1.54
CA VAL A 16 -3.62 15.18 -2.02
C VAL A 16 -3.55 14.77 -3.49
N HIS A 17 -2.91 15.56 -4.35
CA HIS A 17 -2.79 15.23 -5.77
C HIS A 17 -1.96 13.95 -5.99
N VAL A 18 -0.86 13.79 -5.25
CA VAL A 18 -0.03 12.59 -5.31
C VAL A 18 -0.81 11.35 -4.87
N THR A 19 -1.57 11.43 -3.78
CA THR A 19 -2.42 10.32 -3.30
C THR A 19 -3.49 9.95 -4.33
N CYS A 20 -4.20 10.95 -4.88
CA CYS A 20 -5.18 10.71 -5.94
C CYS A 20 -4.56 10.11 -7.21
N PHE A 21 -3.36 10.56 -7.58
CA PHE A 21 -2.61 10.03 -8.71
C PHE A 21 -2.23 8.57 -8.50
N ILE A 22 -1.63 8.22 -7.36
CA ILE A 22 -1.27 6.84 -7.01
C ILE A 22 -2.51 5.94 -7.03
N ASN A 23 -3.61 6.37 -6.41
CA ASN A 23 -4.87 5.64 -6.43
C ASN A 23 -5.34 5.36 -7.87
N SER A 24 -5.38 6.39 -8.72
CA SER A 24 -5.81 6.25 -10.10
C SER A 24 -4.91 5.29 -10.89
N LEU A 25 -3.59 5.44 -10.75
CA LEU A 25 -2.61 4.61 -11.45
C LEU A 25 -2.70 3.14 -11.02
N CYS A 26 -2.82 2.87 -9.71
CA CYS A 26 -2.91 1.51 -9.18
C CYS A 26 -4.24 0.82 -9.52
N HIS A 27 -5.27 1.56 -9.94
CA HIS A 27 -6.51 0.99 -10.46
C HIS A 27 -6.51 0.75 -11.97
N ILE A 28 -5.48 1.22 -12.68
CA ILE A 28 -5.33 1.08 -14.13
C ILE A 28 -4.20 0.10 -14.49
N TRP A 29 -3.06 0.19 -13.81
CA TRP A 29 -1.83 -0.51 -14.19
C TRP A 29 -1.20 -1.25 -13.01
N GLY A 30 -0.50 -2.35 -13.32
CA GLY A 30 0.22 -3.17 -12.34
C GLY A 30 -0.21 -4.63 -12.35
N THR A 31 0.15 -5.34 -11.29
CA THR A 31 -0.13 -6.77 -11.12
C THR A 31 -1.24 -6.99 -10.11
N ARG A 32 -1.94 -8.11 -10.20
CA ARG A 32 -2.96 -8.48 -9.22
C ARG A 32 -2.58 -9.83 -8.64
N THR A 33 -2.52 -9.93 -7.32
CA THR A 33 -2.12 -11.15 -6.59
C THR A 33 -3.30 -11.75 -5.83
N TRP A 34 -4.22 -10.89 -5.37
CA TRP A 34 -5.35 -11.25 -4.53
C TRP A 34 -6.69 -10.97 -5.21
N LYS A 35 -7.66 -11.85 -4.93
CA LYS A 35 -9.03 -11.78 -5.43
C LYS A 35 -9.81 -10.74 -4.62
N THR A 36 -9.71 -9.48 -5.02
CA THR A 36 -10.53 -8.37 -4.50
C THR A 36 -11.78 -8.16 -5.39
N ASN A 37 -12.73 -7.32 -4.97
CA ASN A 37 -13.94 -7.03 -5.78
C ASN A 37 -13.81 -5.77 -6.64
N ASP A 38 -12.62 -5.17 -6.67
CA ASP A 38 -12.31 -3.91 -7.35
C ASP A 38 -11.22 -4.11 -8.42
N THR A 39 -10.66 -3.02 -8.94
CA THR A 39 -9.59 -3.03 -9.96
C THR A 39 -8.20 -2.73 -9.40
N SER A 40 -8.01 -2.74 -8.08
CA SER A 40 -6.71 -2.49 -7.46
C SER A 40 -5.62 -3.43 -7.98
N ARG A 41 -4.43 -2.87 -8.19
CA ARG A 41 -3.22 -3.54 -8.66
C ARG A 41 -2.01 -3.06 -7.86
N ASN A 42 -1.01 -3.92 -7.77
CA ASN A 42 0.29 -3.67 -7.17
C ASN A 42 1.26 -3.11 -8.21
N VAL A 43 1.88 -1.97 -7.89
CA VAL A 43 2.91 -1.32 -8.70
C VAL A 43 4.21 -1.23 -7.91
N TRP A 44 5.17 -2.12 -8.21
CA TRP A 44 6.34 -2.32 -7.35
C TRP A 44 7.30 -1.14 -7.30
N TRP A 45 7.60 -0.50 -8.43
CA TRP A 45 8.60 0.56 -8.49
C TRP A 45 8.12 1.87 -7.85
N LEU A 46 6.80 2.05 -7.74
CA LEU A 46 6.19 3.22 -7.12
C LEU A 46 6.19 3.13 -5.59
N SER A 47 6.51 1.97 -5.00
CA SER A 47 6.38 1.76 -3.55
C SER A 47 7.36 2.62 -2.75
N VAL A 48 8.52 2.94 -3.33
CA VAL A 48 9.52 3.82 -2.72
C VAL A 48 9.03 5.26 -2.64
N PHE A 49 8.34 5.74 -3.68
CA PHE A 49 7.83 7.13 -3.73
C PHE A 49 6.51 7.31 -2.98
N SER A 50 5.72 6.23 -2.90
CA SER A 50 4.41 6.21 -2.26
C SER A 50 4.44 5.67 -0.84
N PHE A 51 5.63 5.45 -0.28
CA PHE A 51 5.83 4.87 1.05
C PHE A 51 5.22 3.47 1.27
N GLY A 52 4.76 2.78 0.22
CA GLY A 52 4.13 1.47 0.30
C GLY A 52 2.71 1.41 -0.28
N GLU A 53 2.06 2.57 -0.47
CA GLU A 53 0.64 2.67 -0.90
C GLU A 53 0.38 2.02 -2.27
N SER A 54 1.42 1.91 -3.11
CA SER A 54 1.31 1.28 -4.43
C SER A 54 1.19 -0.25 -4.38
N TRP A 55 1.32 -0.89 -3.21
CA TRP A 55 0.86 -2.27 -2.97
C TRP A 55 -0.66 -2.33 -2.81
N HIS A 56 -1.37 -1.70 -3.75
CA HIS A 56 -2.77 -1.36 -3.61
C HIS A 56 -3.66 -2.60 -3.59
N ASN A 57 -3.36 -3.62 -4.41
CA ASN A 57 -4.12 -4.87 -4.38
C ASN A 57 -3.90 -5.64 -3.06
N ASN A 58 -2.71 -5.56 -2.47
CA ASN A 58 -2.48 -6.14 -1.15
C ASN A 58 -3.29 -5.41 -0.08
N HIS A 59 -3.30 -4.08 -0.11
CA HIS A 59 -4.05 -3.25 0.84
C HIS A 59 -5.56 -3.53 0.76
N HIS A 60 -6.14 -3.52 -0.44
CA HIS A 60 -7.56 -3.85 -0.65
C HIS A 60 -7.90 -5.32 -0.31
N ALA A 61 -6.94 -6.23 -0.34
CA ALA A 61 -7.17 -7.61 0.09
C ALA A 61 -7.15 -7.77 1.62
N PHE A 62 -6.37 -6.94 2.31
CA PHE A 62 -6.18 -7.01 3.76
C PHE A 62 -6.17 -5.60 4.35
N GLU A 63 -7.32 -4.92 4.30
CA GLU A 63 -7.48 -3.53 4.74
C GLU A 63 -7.10 -3.31 6.22
N SER A 64 -7.25 -4.35 7.04
CA SER A 64 -6.87 -4.33 8.46
C SER A 64 -5.39 -4.61 8.74
N SER A 65 -4.62 -4.96 7.72
CA SER A 65 -3.18 -5.20 7.85
C SER A 65 -2.42 -3.88 7.97
N ALA A 66 -1.54 -3.79 8.96
CA ALA A 66 -0.58 -2.70 9.07
C ALA A 66 0.51 -2.73 8.00
N ARG A 67 0.68 -3.89 7.32
CA ARG A 67 1.67 -4.10 6.26
C ARG A 67 0.96 -4.22 4.92
N GLN A 68 1.34 -3.38 3.97
CA GLN A 68 0.85 -3.41 2.58
C GLN A 68 1.76 -4.26 1.69
N GLY A 69 3.08 -4.20 1.88
CA GLY A 69 4.05 -5.03 1.15
C GLY A 69 4.20 -6.43 1.76
N LEU A 70 3.34 -7.39 1.39
CA LEU A 70 3.24 -8.71 2.04
C LEU A 70 4.40 -9.68 1.74
N GLU A 71 5.09 -9.54 0.61
CA GLU A 71 6.25 -10.37 0.28
C GLU A 71 7.57 -9.75 0.78
N TRP A 72 8.60 -10.56 0.98
CA TRP A 72 9.89 -10.12 1.54
C TRP A 72 10.60 -9.05 0.69
N TRP A 73 10.38 -9.06 -0.62
CA TRP A 73 10.98 -8.12 -1.59
C TRP A 73 10.13 -6.85 -1.78
N GLN A 74 8.92 -6.80 -1.20
CA GLN A 74 8.02 -5.66 -1.34
C GLN A 74 8.42 -4.57 -0.33
N ILE A 75 9.02 -3.50 -0.85
CA ILE A 75 9.45 -2.35 -0.05
C ILE A 75 8.22 -1.57 0.41
N ASP A 76 8.06 -1.47 1.73
CA ASP A 76 6.94 -0.78 2.39
C ASP A 76 7.53 0.06 3.54
N ILE A 77 7.70 1.36 3.27
CA ILE A 77 8.37 2.27 4.20
C ILE A 77 7.48 2.54 5.40
N SER A 78 6.17 2.68 5.18
CA SER A 78 5.16 2.82 6.24
C SER A 78 5.22 1.64 7.22
N TRP A 79 5.32 0.40 6.71
CA TRP A 79 5.50 -0.78 7.54
C TRP A 79 6.77 -0.73 8.38
N TYR A 80 7.90 -0.31 7.79
CA TYR A 80 9.16 -0.21 8.54
C TYR A 80 9.06 0.83 9.67
N ILE A 81 8.37 1.94 9.44
CA ILE A 81 8.09 2.94 10.48
C ILE A 81 7.20 2.33 11.58
N ILE A 82 6.10 1.67 11.22
CA ILE A 82 5.21 1.02 12.20
C ILE A 82 5.98 -0.01 13.03
N ARG A 83 6.82 -0.83 12.39
CA ARG A 83 7.67 -1.81 13.09
C ARG A 83 8.68 -1.17 14.01
N PHE A 84 9.29 -0.07 13.60
CA PHE A 84 10.17 0.69 14.47
C PHE A 84 9.41 1.21 15.70
N LEU A 85 8.22 1.79 15.51
CA LEU A 85 7.36 2.28 16.59
C LEU A 85 6.91 1.15 17.53
N GLU A 86 6.63 -0.04 17.00
CA GLU A 86 6.28 -1.22 17.78
C GLU A 86 7.48 -1.69 18.64
N ILE A 87 8.70 -1.68 18.10
CA ILE A 87 9.92 -2.06 18.81
C ILE A 87 10.18 -1.13 20.01
N ILE A 88 9.97 0.17 19.85
CA ILE A 88 10.16 1.15 20.93
C ILE A 88 8.93 1.28 21.85
N GLY A 89 7.89 0.46 21.64
CA GLY A 89 6.70 0.39 22.50
C GLY A 89 5.68 1.51 22.27
N LEU A 90 5.76 2.25 21.15
CA LEU A 90 4.80 3.30 20.80
C LEU A 90 3.61 2.80 19.96
N ALA A 91 3.77 1.67 19.26
CA ALA A 91 2.68 1.01 18.56
C ALA A 91 2.35 -0.34 19.21
N TYR A 92 1.06 -0.68 19.26
CA TYR A 92 0.52 -1.89 19.87
C TYR A 92 -0.64 -2.45 19.03
N ASP A 93 -0.98 -3.73 19.23
CA ASP A 93 -2.01 -4.45 18.45
C ASP A 93 -1.80 -4.36 16.92
N VAL A 94 -0.55 -4.47 16.47
CA VAL A 94 -0.20 -4.43 15.04
C VAL A 94 -0.70 -5.70 14.35
N LYS A 95 -1.63 -5.53 13.41
CA LYS A 95 -2.30 -6.64 12.72
C LYS A 95 -1.62 -7.00 11.41
N LEU A 96 -1.53 -8.30 11.15
CA LEU A 96 -1.05 -8.88 9.90
C LEU A 96 -2.05 -9.93 9.40
N PRO A 97 -2.13 -10.16 8.09
CA PRO A 97 -3.03 -11.17 7.56
C PRO A 97 -2.55 -12.55 7.96
N THR A 98 -3.49 -13.35 8.48
CA THR A 98 -3.25 -14.75 8.77
C THR A 98 -3.07 -15.56 7.48
N GLU A 99 -2.36 -16.68 7.58
CA GLU A 99 -2.14 -17.56 6.45
C GLU A 99 -3.45 -18.12 5.85
N SER A 100 -4.48 -18.33 6.68
CA SER A 100 -5.81 -18.73 6.21
C SER A 100 -6.51 -17.63 5.42
N GLN A 101 -6.40 -16.37 5.86
CA GLN A 101 -6.90 -15.21 5.11
C GLN A 101 -6.17 -15.08 3.77
N ARG A 102 -4.84 -15.22 3.75
CA ARG A 102 -4.04 -15.22 2.51
C ARG A 102 -4.50 -16.29 1.55
N ARG A 103 -4.61 -17.55 1.99
CA ARG A 103 -5.09 -18.66 1.15
C ARG A 103 -6.48 -18.44 0.58
N ARG A 104 -7.39 -17.84 1.35
CA ARG A 104 -8.75 -17.51 0.90
C ARG A 104 -8.76 -16.45 -0.20
N MET A 105 -7.88 -15.45 -0.08
CA MET A 105 -7.80 -14.33 -1.02
C MET A 105 -6.88 -14.61 -2.20
N ALA A 106 -6.04 -15.65 -2.14
CA ALA A 106 -5.10 -15.98 -3.20
C ALA A 106 -5.85 -16.20 -4.52
N MET A 107 -5.45 -15.48 -5.58
CA MET A 107 -5.97 -15.79 -6.90
C MET A 107 -5.45 -17.17 -7.31
N LYS A 108 -6.36 -18.03 -7.77
CA LYS A 108 -5.95 -19.22 -8.52
C LYS A 108 -5.22 -18.71 -9.75
N THR A 109 -3.99 -19.15 -9.96
CA THR A 109 -3.20 -18.81 -11.15
C THR A 109 -3.99 -19.15 -12.40
N THR A 110 -4.69 -18.17 -12.97
CA THR A 110 -5.21 -18.28 -14.33
C THR A 110 -4.05 -17.91 -15.24
N GLN A 111 -3.66 -18.86 -16.10
CA GLN A 111 -2.70 -18.68 -17.19
C GLN A 111 -2.92 -17.32 -17.88
N THR A 112 -2.00 -16.39 -17.72
CA THR A 112 -1.73 -15.39 -18.77
C THR A 112 -0.71 -16.03 -19.70
N GLY A 113 -1.23 -16.66 -20.76
CA GLY A 113 -0.43 -17.02 -21.90
C GLY A 113 -0.01 -15.77 -22.66
N ILE A 114 1.24 -15.83 -23.15
CA ILE A 114 1.90 -15.01 -24.17
C ILE A 114 2.20 -13.56 -23.77
#